data_AF-A0A523URJ1-F1
#
_entry.id   AF-A0A523URJ1-F1
#
_cell.length_a   1.000
_cell.length_b   1.000
_cell.length_c   1.000
_cell.angle_alpha   90.00
_cell.angle_beta   90.00
_cell.angle_gamma   90.00
#
_symmetry.space_group_name_H-M   'P 1'
#
loop_
_entity.id
_entity.type
_entity.pdbx_description
1 polymer ?
#
loop_
_entity_poly.entity_id
_entity_poly.type
_entity_poly.pdbx_seq_one_letter_code
_entity_poly.pdbx_strand_id
1 'polypeptide(L)' 'MKRKSYSHGGNWREAVKKYGLSPNNILDFSANINPWTSSPGVEEIVKDNLKDIYHYPDPQCIQLIKQISQYLG' A
#
# COMPACT_ATOMS: atom_id res chain seq x y z
N MET A 1 25.55 16.68 -12.62
CA MET A 1 24.08 16.57 -12.84
C MET A 1 23.37 16.64 -11.49
N LYS A 2 22.54 17.65 -11.23
CA LYS A 2 21.64 17.64 -10.06
C LYS A 2 20.51 16.67 -10.35
N ARG A 3 20.38 15.59 -9.55
CA ARG A 3 19.22 14.68 -9.63
C ARG A 3 17.97 15.45 -9.24
N LYS A 4 16.94 15.41 -10.08
CA LYS A 4 15.59 15.89 -9.74
C LYS A 4 15.06 14.96 -8.64
N SER A 5 14.73 15.48 -7.46
CA SER A 5 14.07 14.66 -6.44
C SER A 5 12.60 14.55 -6.78
N TYR A 6 12.12 13.31 -6.93
CA TYR A 6 10.70 13.04 -7.03
C TYR A 6 10.12 13.03 -5.61
N SER A 7 9.36 14.06 -5.26
CA SER A 7 8.69 14.16 -3.96
C SER A 7 7.26 13.62 -4.06
N HIS A 8 6.83 12.88 -3.04
CA HIS A 8 5.47 12.34 -2.90
C HIS A 8 4.97 12.63 -1.48
N GLY A 9 3.65 12.68 -1.29
CA GLY A 9 3.03 12.72 0.04
C GLY A 9 3.02 11.35 0.72
N GLY A 10 2.37 11.24 1.88
CA GLY A 10 2.23 10.01 2.66
C GLY A 10 3.44 9.66 3.54
N ASN A 11 4.45 10.53 3.62
CA ASN A 11 5.64 10.30 4.45
C ASN A 11 5.42 10.70 5.91
N TRP A 12 4.49 10.02 6.59
CA TRP A 12 4.16 10.31 7.99
C TRP A 12 5.37 10.16 8.93
N ARG A 13 6.34 9.29 8.60
CA ARG A 13 7.57 9.10 9.40
C ARG A 13 8.46 10.34 9.40
N GLU A 14 8.59 11.00 8.24
CA GLU A 14 9.30 12.28 8.16
C GLU A 14 8.56 13.36 8.94
N ALA A 15 7.22 13.41 8.87
CA ALA A 15 6.42 14.34 9.65
C ALA A 15 6.60 14.12 11.17
N VAL A 16 6.55 12.87 11.66
CA VAL A 16 6.85 12.50 13.06
C VAL A 16 8.21 13.07 13.47
N LYS A 17 9.25 12.80 12.69
CA LYS A 17 10.62 13.24 13.01
C LYS A 17 10.77 14.75 12.98
N LYS A 18 10.17 15.42 11.99
CA LYS A 18 10.30 16.86 11.77
C LYS A 18 9.54 17.69 12.81
N TYR A 19 8.36 17.22 13.23
CA TYR A 19 7.47 17.97 14.10
C TYR A 19 7.40 17.41 15.53
N GLY A 20 8.11 16.32 15.84
CA GLY A 20 8.11 15.71 17.17
C GLY A 20 6.76 15.13 17.58
N LEU A 21 5.95 14.69 16.61
CA LEU A 21 4.59 14.19 16.84
C LEU A 21 4.58 12.68 17.11
N SER A 22 3.61 12.21 17.90
CA SER A 22 3.28 10.78 17.95
C SER A 22 2.64 10.35 16.62
N PRO A 23 2.96 9.15 16.08
CA PRO A 23 2.32 8.63 14.86
C PRO A 23 0.79 8.64 14.94
N ASN A 24 0.23 8.33 16.12
CA ASN A 24 -1.21 8.27 16.33
C ASN A 24 -1.89 9.65 16.39
N ASN A 25 -1.11 10.73 16.45
CA ASN A 25 -1.62 12.11 16.45
C ASN A 25 -1.53 12.75 15.06
N ILE A 26 -1.20 11.97 14.02
CA ILE A 26 -1.10 12.45 12.66
C ILE A 26 -2.40 12.12 11.93
N LEU A 27 -3.09 13.17 11.49
CA LEU A 27 -4.14 13.07 10.49
C LEU A 27 -3.53 13.40 9.12
N ASP A 28 -3.27 12.36 8.32
CA ASP A 28 -2.49 12.48 7.09
C ASP A 28 -3.39 12.79 5.87
N PHE A 29 -3.50 14.08 5.52
CA PHE A 29 -4.12 14.55 4.27
C PHE A 29 -3.16 14.60 3.07
N SER A 30 -1.92 14.14 3.23
CA SER A 30 -0.92 14.19 2.16
C SER A 30 -0.98 12.98 1.21
N ALA A 31 -1.81 11.97 1.53
CA ALA A 31 -2.03 10.79 0.70
C ALA A 31 -3.53 10.56 0.44
N ASN A 32 -3.89 10.22 -0.80
CA ASN A 32 -5.26 9.96 -1.21
C ASN A 32 -5.62 8.48 -0.98
N ILE A 33 -5.78 8.07 0.28
CA ILE A 33 -6.12 6.70 0.66
C ILE A 33 -7.59 6.64 1.09
N ASN A 34 -8.29 5.55 0.72
CA ASN A 34 -9.65 5.31 1.20
C ASN A 34 -9.66 5.17 2.74
N PRO A 35 -10.39 6.02 3.50
CA PRO A 35 -10.47 5.92 4.95
C PRO A 35 -11.07 4.61 5.47
N TRP A 36 -11.89 3.94 4.66
CA TRP A 36 -12.49 2.63 4.96
C TRP A 36 -11.59 1.50 4.48
N THR A 37 -10.32 1.49 4.92
CA THR A 37 -9.24 0.63 4.42
C THR A 37 -9.52 -0.88 4.49
N SER A 38 -10.48 -1.31 5.32
CA SER A 38 -10.88 -2.69 5.48
C SER A 38 -11.86 -3.10 4.37
N SER A 39 -11.35 -3.55 3.22
CA SER A 39 -12.17 -4.37 2.33
C SER A 39 -12.50 -5.68 3.06
N PRO A 40 -13.78 -6.06 3.22
CA PRO A 40 -14.15 -7.25 3.96
C PRO A 40 -13.45 -8.49 3.39
N GLY A 41 -12.65 -9.18 4.21
CA GLY A 41 -12.00 -10.43 3.86
C GLY A 41 -10.56 -10.31 3.34
N VAL A 42 -10.06 -9.12 2.98
CA VAL A 42 -8.69 -8.99 2.44
C VAL A 42 -7.64 -9.29 3.52
N GLU A 43 -7.87 -8.84 4.76
CA GLU A 43 -6.95 -9.12 5.86
C GLU A 43 -6.89 -10.62 6.18
N GLU A 44 -8.04 -11.30 6.20
CA GLU A 44 -8.13 -12.74 6.41
C GLU A 44 -7.41 -13.51 5.31
N ILE A 45 -7.66 -13.17 4.03
CA ILE A 45 -6.99 -13.81 2.89
C ILE A 45 -5.47 -13.65 2.98
N VAL A 46 -4.98 -12.47 3.33
CA VAL A 46 -3.53 -12.26 3.50
C VAL A 46 -2.99 -13.11 4.64
N LYS A 47 -3.66 -13.13 5.81
CA LYS A 47 -3.24 -13.93 6.97
C LYS A 47 -3.19 -15.43 6.64
N ASP A 48 -4.21 -15.95 5.95
CA ASP A 48 -4.33 -17.37 5.61
C ASP A 48 -3.28 -17.84 4.60
N ASN A 49 -2.72 -16.92 3.80
CA ASN A 49 -1.74 -17.21 2.75
C ASN A 49 -0.34 -16.68 3.04
N LEU A 50 -0.03 -16.27 4.28
CA LEU A 50 1.29 -15.73 4.65
C LEU A 50 2.47 -16.65 4.29
N LYS A 51 2.26 -17.97 4.24
CA LYS A 51 3.28 -18.94 3.84
C LYS A 51 3.78 -18.75 2.40
N ASP A 52 3.01 -18.09 1.53
CA ASP A 52 3.36 -17.97 0.12
C ASP A 52 4.45 -16.91 -0.13
N ILE A 53 4.70 -16.02 0.85
CA ILE A 53 5.73 -14.96 0.75
C ILE A 53 7.16 -15.52 0.65
N TYR A 54 7.36 -16.79 1.00
CA TYR A 54 8.67 -17.46 0.87
C TYR A 54 9.00 -17.84 -0.58
N HIS A 55 8.03 -17.76 -1.48
CA HIS A 55 8.20 -18.01 -2.90
C HIS A 55 8.11 -16.70 -3.69
N TYR A 56 8.81 -16.63 -4.81
CA TYR A 56 8.57 -15.55 -5.77
C TYR A 56 7.13 -15.62 -6.31
N PRO A 57 6.46 -14.48 -6.51
CA PRO A 57 5.14 -14.46 -7.13
C PRO A 57 5.23 -14.95 -8.59
N ASP A 58 4.08 -15.30 -9.16
CA ASP A 58 3.96 -15.57 -10.60
C ASP A 58 4.50 -14.36 -11.39
N PRO A 59 5.62 -14.50 -12.14
CA PRO A 59 6.24 -13.39 -12.86
C PRO A 59 5.36 -12.86 -13.99
N GLN A 60 4.36 -13.63 -14.43
CA GLN A 60 3.43 -13.23 -15.48
C GLN A 60 2.10 -12.70 -14.92
N CYS A 61 1.88 -12.76 -13.61
CA CYS A 61 0.65 -12.31 -12.94
C CYS A 61 -0.63 -12.85 -13.62
N ILE A 62 -0.62 -14.09 -14.14
CA ILE A 62 -1.66 -14.63 -15.03
C ILE A 62 -3.04 -14.54 -14.37
N GLN A 63 -3.13 -14.99 -13.12
CA GLN A 63 -4.39 -14.97 -12.36
C GLN A 63 -4.87 -13.54 -12.09
N LEU A 64 -3.97 -12.64 -11.69
CA LEU A 64 -4.31 -11.25 -11.40
C LEU A 64 -4.87 -10.55 -12.65
N ILE A 65 -4.18 -10.68 -13.78
CA ILE A 65 -4.61 -10.08 -15.05
C ILE A 65 -5.97 -10.64 -15.47
N LYS A 66 -6.16 -11.96 -15.37
CA LYS A 66 -7.46 -12.60 -15.69
C LYS A 66 -8.60 -12.03 -14.84
N GLN A 67 -8.41 -11.90 -13.53
CA GLN A 67 -9.45 -11.35 -12.63
C GLN A 67 -9.76 -9.89 -12.93
N ILE A 68 -8.72 -9.08 -13.17
CA ILE A 68 -8.90 -7.67 -13.54
C ILE A 68 -9.66 -7.54 -14.86
N SER A 69 -9.28 -8.32 -15.89
CA SER A 69 -9.98 -8.32 -17.17
C SER A 69 -11.45 -8.73 -17.01
N GLN A 70 -11.74 -9.80 -16.26
CA GLN A 70 -13.12 -10.20 -16.02
C GLN A 70 -13.95 -9.12 -15.31
N TYR A 71 -13.35 -8.38 -14.39
CA TYR A 71 -14.02 -7.29 -13.68
C TYR A 71 -14.28 -6.07 -14.57
N LEU A 72 -13.32 -5.73 -15.45
CA LEU A 72 -13.40 -4.54 -16.30
C LEU A 72 -14.18 -4.75 -17.62
N GLY A 73 -14.35 -5.99 -18.06
CA GLY A 73 -14.91 -6.33 -19.38
C GLY A 73 -13.88 -6.24 -20.50
#